data_AF-A0A428WAQ9-F1
#
_entry.id   AF-A0A428WAQ9-F1
#
_cell.length_a   1.000
_cell.length_b   1.000
_cell.length_c   1.000
_cell.angle_alpha   90.00
_cell.angle_beta   90.00
_cell.angle_gamma   90.00
#
_symmetry.space_group_name_H-M   'P 1'
#
loop_
_entity.id
_entity.type
_entity.pdbx_description
1 polymer ?
#
loop_
_entity_poly.entity_id
_entity_poly.type
_entity_poly.pdbx_seq_one_letter_code
_entity_poly.pdbx_strand_id
1 'polypeptide(L)'
;MTTPAPSSRQRWLVPVVVVVLSVTVGGGLLARELYRRPDQPADDTSSAASTPSSAGNGEQGAANVVKMTDDARAHPQAEAVRQVLQTYFDAINFKKYQQWRAVVTADRVAQQPPDDWLAGIRSTKDSDALVYRIERGSGTSLRVLVGFTSEQKAEDGPPFFREPCIKWRLVMPMIVEKSALRIDTVDGGPPPEHEKC
;
A
#
# COMPACT_ATOMS: atom_id res chain seq x y z
N MET A 1 -8.57 27.26 57.55
CA MET A 1 -7.24 27.57 56.97
C MET A 1 -7.17 26.83 55.64
N THR A 2 -7.24 27.56 54.53
CA THR A 2 -7.43 27.00 53.19
C THR A 2 -6.16 27.25 52.39
N THR A 3 -5.42 26.20 52.06
CA THR A 3 -4.18 26.28 51.25
C THR A 3 -4.55 26.28 49.77
N PRO A 4 -3.97 27.16 48.93
CA PRO A 4 -4.30 27.27 47.52
C PRO A 4 -3.60 26.18 46.69
N ALA A 5 -4.25 25.77 45.59
CA ALA A 5 -3.66 24.91 44.57
C ALA A 5 -2.73 25.72 43.65
N PRO A 6 -1.55 25.21 43.28
CA PRO A 6 -0.78 25.75 42.16
C PRO A 6 -1.26 25.16 40.82
N SER A 7 -1.54 26.07 39.89
CA SER A 7 -1.82 25.82 38.49
C SER A 7 -0.54 25.58 37.67
N SER A 8 -0.63 24.64 36.72
CA SER A 8 -0.12 24.69 35.34
C SER A 8 1.33 25.13 35.09
N ARG A 9 2.12 24.16 34.59
CA ARG A 9 2.96 24.20 33.37
C ARG A 9 4.18 23.31 33.58
N GLN A 10 4.19 22.10 33.01
CA GLN A 10 5.42 21.55 32.43
C GLN A 10 5.12 20.30 31.58
N ARG A 11 5.15 20.51 30.26
CA ARG A 11 5.81 19.68 29.23
C ARG A 11 5.44 18.20 29.06
N TRP A 12 4.74 17.95 27.94
CA TRP A 12 5.29 17.16 26.82
C TRP A 12 5.94 15.82 27.18
N LEU A 13 5.13 14.79 27.40
CA LEU A 13 5.48 13.40 27.12
C LEU A 13 4.24 12.65 26.62
N VAL A 14 4.23 12.42 25.31
CA VAL A 14 3.53 11.35 24.57
C VAL A 14 3.77 10.02 25.31
N PRO A 15 2.75 9.15 25.51
CA PRO A 15 2.29 8.28 24.44
C PRO A 15 0.77 8.06 24.40
N VAL A 16 0.11 8.57 23.36
CA VAL A 16 -1.24 8.13 22.98
C VAL A 16 -1.10 6.81 22.22
N VAL A 17 -0.93 5.75 23.00
CA VAL A 17 -1.20 4.36 22.62
C VAL A 17 -2.52 4.00 23.31
N VAL A 18 -3.42 3.34 22.57
CA VAL A 18 -4.74 2.80 22.99
C VAL A 18 -5.93 3.77 23.00
N VAL A 19 -6.62 3.89 21.85
CA VAL A 19 -8.11 3.87 21.67
C VAL A 19 -8.31 3.62 20.16
N VAL A 20 -8.78 2.49 19.62
CA VAL A 20 -10.13 1.91 19.69
C VAL A 20 -10.01 0.41 19.33
N LEU A 21 -10.05 -0.45 20.36
CA LEU A 21 -10.52 -1.83 20.28
C LEU A 21 -11.54 -1.96 21.41
N SER A 22 -12.83 -1.82 21.10
CA SER A 22 -13.93 -2.27 21.95
C SER A 22 -15.26 -2.32 21.19
N VAL A 23 -15.65 -3.55 20.84
CA VAL A 23 -16.99 -4.14 21.01
C VAL A 23 -18.16 -3.53 20.22
N THR A 24 -18.49 -4.18 19.10
CA THR A 24 -19.87 -4.63 18.82
C THR A 24 -19.85 -6.12 18.49
N VAL A 25 -19.99 -6.93 19.54
CA VAL A 25 -20.42 -8.33 19.44
C VAL A 25 -21.95 -8.33 19.45
N GLY A 26 -22.58 -8.84 18.40
CA GLY A 26 -24.01 -9.13 18.41
C GLY A 26 -24.65 -9.20 17.03
N GLY A 27 -24.74 -10.41 16.47
CA GLY A 27 -25.71 -10.75 15.41
C GLY A 27 -25.12 -10.98 14.03
N GLY A 28 -24.65 -12.19 13.76
CA GLY A 28 -24.30 -12.61 12.39
C GLY A 28 -23.91 -14.07 12.23
N LEU A 29 -24.32 -14.96 13.15
CA LEU A 29 -24.02 -16.40 13.10
C LEU A 29 -25.13 -17.24 12.43
N LEU A 30 -25.96 -16.64 11.57
CA LEU A 30 -26.99 -17.34 10.79
C LEU A 30 -27.13 -16.77 9.38
N ALA A 31 -26.15 -17.01 8.52
CA ALA A 31 -26.32 -16.79 7.07
C ALA A 31 -25.55 -17.79 6.18
N ARG A 32 -24.92 -18.82 6.77
CA ARG A 32 -24.13 -19.80 5.99
C ARG A 32 -24.97 -20.96 5.42
N GLU A 33 -26.25 -21.08 5.78
CA GLU A 33 -27.06 -22.26 5.43
C GLU A 33 -28.01 -22.08 4.22
N LEU A 34 -28.16 -20.87 3.65
CA LEU A 34 -29.10 -20.62 2.54
C LEU A 34 -28.46 -20.45 1.15
N TYR A 35 -27.14 -20.62 1.03
CA TYR A 35 -26.43 -20.65 -0.27
C TYR A 35 -25.72 -21.98 -0.55
N ARG A 36 -26.14 -23.07 0.10
CA ARG A 36 -25.86 -24.42 -0.43
C ARG A 36 -26.70 -24.63 -1.69
N ARG A 37 -26.12 -24.31 -2.86
CA ARG A 37 -26.54 -24.95 -4.11
C ARG A 37 -25.85 -26.32 -4.23
N PRO A 38 -26.54 -27.33 -4.78
CA PRO A 38 -26.13 -28.74 -4.72
C PRO A 38 -25.08 -29.08 -5.78
N ASP A 39 -24.20 -30.01 -5.41
CA ASP A 39 -23.33 -30.88 -6.21
C ASP A 39 -22.95 -30.46 -7.65
N GLN A 40 -21.66 -30.17 -7.83
CA GLN A 40 -20.98 -30.42 -9.09
C GLN A 40 -19.73 -31.28 -8.79
N PRO A 41 -19.59 -32.47 -9.39
CA PRO A 41 -18.56 -33.44 -9.03
C PRO A 41 -17.14 -32.92 -9.22
N ALA A 42 -16.26 -33.42 -8.36
CA ALA A 42 -14.83 -33.19 -8.41
C ALA A 42 -14.24 -33.73 -9.72
N ASP A 43 -13.85 -32.83 -10.62
CA ASP A 43 -12.78 -33.12 -11.56
C ASP A 43 -11.46 -32.85 -10.85
N ASP A 44 -10.79 -33.95 -10.49
CA ASP A 44 -9.39 -34.00 -10.14
C ASP A 44 -8.57 -33.44 -11.32
N THR A 45 -8.27 -32.15 -11.28
CA THR A 45 -7.10 -31.61 -11.96
C THR A 45 -6.24 -30.93 -10.90
N SER A 46 -5.31 -31.73 -10.38
CA SER A 46 -4.15 -31.26 -9.64
C SER A 46 -3.37 -30.27 -10.51
N SER A 47 -3.78 -29.00 -10.47
CA SER A 47 -3.01 -27.89 -11.03
C SER A 47 -1.92 -27.58 -10.03
N ALA A 48 -0.77 -28.23 -10.23
CA ALA A 48 0.48 -27.87 -9.58
C ALA A 48 0.65 -26.34 -9.63
N ALA A 49 0.82 -25.73 -8.45
CA ALA A 49 1.19 -24.34 -8.33
C ALA A 49 2.44 -24.10 -9.18
N SER A 50 2.27 -23.39 -10.29
CA SER A 50 3.40 -22.93 -11.09
C SER A 50 4.06 -21.82 -10.29
N THR A 51 5.21 -22.13 -9.69
CA THR A 51 6.17 -21.12 -9.22
C THR A 51 6.42 -20.15 -10.38
N PRO A 52 6.33 -18.83 -10.16
CA PRO A 52 6.63 -17.89 -11.22
C PRO A 52 8.08 -18.10 -11.66
N SER A 53 8.26 -18.49 -12.93
CA SER A 53 9.57 -18.57 -13.56
C SER A 53 10.27 -17.23 -13.44
N SER A 54 11.53 -17.26 -13.03
CA SER A 54 12.41 -16.10 -12.95
C SER A 54 12.32 -15.30 -14.25
N ALA A 55 11.93 -14.03 -14.12
CA ALA A 55 11.82 -13.10 -15.23
C ALA A 55 13.16 -13.05 -15.98
N GLY A 56 13.10 -13.36 -17.28
CA GLY A 56 14.24 -13.33 -18.18
C GLY A 56 14.86 -11.95 -18.25
N ASN A 57 16.17 -11.96 -18.48
CA ASN A 57 17.06 -10.82 -18.62
C ASN A 57 16.70 -10.01 -19.89
N GLY A 58 15.69 -9.14 -19.79
CA GLY A 58 15.29 -8.21 -20.83
C GLY A 58 15.87 -6.82 -20.56
N GLU A 59 16.63 -6.33 -21.54
CA GLU A 59 17.04 -4.94 -21.83
C GLU A 59 17.00 -3.97 -20.63
N GLN A 60 18.16 -3.43 -20.22
CA GLN A 60 18.25 -2.36 -19.23
C GLN A 60 17.50 -1.10 -19.70
N GLY A 61 16.19 -1.09 -19.50
CA GLY A 61 15.38 0.12 -19.46
C GLY A 61 15.90 1.04 -18.36
N ALA A 62 15.72 2.35 -18.56
CA ALA A 62 16.14 3.38 -17.61
C ALA A 62 15.88 2.92 -16.16
N ALA A 63 16.89 3.04 -15.30
CA ALA A 63 17.03 2.30 -14.04
C ALA A 63 15.88 2.42 -13.01
N ASN A 64 14.81 3.16 -13.31
CA ASN A 64 13.67 3.42 -12.43
C ASN A 64 12.30 3.21 -13.09
N VAL A 65 12.22 2.48 -14.22
CA VAL A 65 10.92 2.23 -14.88
C VAL A 65 10.12 1.18 -14.11
N VAL A 66 8.85 1.48 -13.82
CA VAL A 66 7.90 0.51 -13.26
C VAL A 66 7.64 -0.63 -14.26
N LYS A 67 8.08 -1.84 -13.89
CA LYS A 67 7.91 -3.06 -14.66
C LYS A 67 6.52 -3.65 -14.42
N MET A 68 6.08 -4.52 -15.34
CA MET A 68 4.79 -5.19 -15.25
C MET A 68 4.92 -6.64 -15.75
N THR A 69 4.24 -7.57 -15.10
CA THR A 69 4.06 -8.94 -15.60
C THR A 69 3.14 -8.96 -16.83
N ASP A 70 3.10 -10.08 -17.55
CA ASP A 70 2.21 -10.26 -18.70
C ASP A 70 0.73 -10.11 -18.32
N ASP A 71 0.34 -10.68 -17.18
CA ASP A 71 -1.01 -10.55 -16.60
C ASP A 71 -1.38 -9.08 -16.36
N ALA A 72 -0.49 -8.32 -15.71
CA ALA A 72 -0.72 -6.90 -15.46
C ALA A 72 -0.77 -6.08 -16.77
N ARG A 73 0.09 -6.38 -17.76
CA ARG A 73 0.11 -5.69 -19.06
C ARG A 73 -1.16 -5.93 -19.88
N ALA A 74 -1.79 -7.09 -19.73
CA ALA A 74 -3.03 -7.42 -20.43
C ALA A 74 -4.25 -6.66 -19.89
N HIS A 75 -4.16 -6.04 -18.71
CA HIS A 75 -5.28 -5.31 -18.10
C HIS A 75 -5.59 -4.01 -18.88
N PRO A 76 -6.86 -3.66 -19.13
CA PRO A 76 -7.22 -2.45 -19.91
C PRO A 76 -6.71 -1.12 -19.32
N GLN A 77 -6.46 -1.08 -18.02
CA GLN A 77 -5.93 0.10 -17.30
C GLN A 77 -4.41 0.03 -17.06
N ALA A 78 -3.70 -0.92 -17.67
CA ALA A 78 -2.28 -1.17 -17.41
C ALA A 78 -1.40 0.09 -17.55
N GLU A 79 -1.58 0.82 -18.65
CA GLU A 79 -0.79 2.03 -18.94
C GLU A 79 -1.06 3.14 -17.91
N ALA A 80 -2.33 3.38 -17.59
CA ALA A 80 -2.72 4.39 -16.59
C ALA A 80 -2.15 4.05 -15.20
N VAL A 81 -2.22 2.78 -14.80
CA VAL A 81 -1.62 2.30 -13.54
C VAL A 81 -0.10 2.51 -13.55
N ARG A 82 0.58 2.15 -14.64
CA ARG A 82 2.04 2.32 -14.75
C ARG A 82 2.45 3.78 -14.61
N GLN A 83 1.75 4.70 -15.27
CA GLN A 83 2.05 6.14 -15.20
C GLN A 83 1.85 6.73 -13.81
N VAL A 84 0.77 6.33 -13.12
CA VAL A 84 0.49 6.73 -11.73
C VAL A 84 1.60 6.24 -10.80
N LEU A 85 1.97 4.96 -10.90
CA LEU A 85 3.02 4.37 -10.07
C LEU A 85 4.40 4.95 -10.37
N GLN A 86 4.72 5.18 -11.65
CA GLN A 86 5.97 5.80 -12.05
C GLN A 86 6.12 7.17 -11.38
N THR A 87 5.09 8.01 -11.51
CA THR A 87 5.08 9.35 -10.89
C THR A 87 5.16 9.26 -9.36
N TYR A 88 4.52 8.26 -8.76
CA TYR A 88 4.56 8.04 -7.31
C TYR A 88 5.97 7.73 -6.81
N PHE A 89 6.65 6.74 -7.43
CA PHE A 89 8.01 6.35 -7.03
C PHE A 89 9.02 7.44 -7.36
N ASP A 90 8.90 8.12 -8.51
CA ASP A 90 9.75 9.27 -8.84
C ASP A 90 9.57 10.40 -7.82
N ALA A 91 8.34 10.70 -7.42
CA ALA A 91 8.08 11.73 -6.42
C ALA A 91 8.72 11.39 -5.06
N ILE A 92 8.72 10.12 -4.64
CA ILE A 92 9.43 9.66 -3.44
C ILE A 92 10.94 9.80 -3.63
N ASN A 93 11.48 9.28 -4.72
CA ASN A 93 12.92 9.26 -4.98
C ASN A 93 13.53 10.67 -5.08
N PHE A 94 12.79 11.61 -5.68
CA PHE A 94 13.23 13.00 -5.86
C PHE A 94 12.65 13.98 -4.82
N LYS A 95 11.95 13.48 -3.78
CA LYS A 95 11.31 14.27 -2.71
C LYS A 95 10.39 15.37 -3.26
N LYS A 96 9.64 15.08 -4.32
CA LYS A 96 8.73 16.02 -4.99
C LYS A 96 7.30 15.88 -4.49
N TYR A 97 7.00 16.44 -3.32
CA TYR A 97 5.66 16.34 -2.71
C TYR A 97 4.52 16.78 -3.63
N GLN A 98 4.71 17.81 -4.47
CA GLN A 98 3.66 18.24 -5.42
C GLN A 98 3.38 17.20 -6.51
N GLN A 99 4.39 16.45 -6.95
CA GLN A 99 4.19 15.33 -7.90
C GLN A 99 3.49 14.17 -7.22
N TRP A 100 3.86 13.87 -5.96
CA TRP A 100 3.18 12.86 -5.15
C TRP A 100 1.68 13.18 -5.00
N ARG A 101 1.33 14.43 -4.64
CA ARG A 101 -0.07 14.90 -4.54
C ARG A 101 -0.86 14.82 -5.85
N ALA A 102 -0.19 14.80 -7.00
CA ALA A 102 -0.87 14.71 -8.28
C ALA A 102 -1.45 13.30 -8.52
N VAL A 103 -0.91 12.27 -7.87
CA VAL A 103 -1.23 10.86 -8.11
C VAL A 103 -1.82 10.13 -6.91
N VAL A 104 -2.02 10.80 -5.79
CA VAL A 104 -2.76 10.28 -4.63
C VAL A 104 -4.08 11.02 -4.42
N THR A 105 -5.05 10.37 -3.78
CA THR A 105 -6.37 10.97 -3.46
C THR A 105 -6.25 12.14 -2.49
N ALA A 106 -7.24 13.03 -2.50
CA ALA A 106 -7.28 14.16 -1.57
C ALA A 106 -7.28 13.70 -0.10
N ASP A 107 -7.97 12.61 0.20
CA ASP A 107 -8.01 12.01 1.54
C ASP A 107 -6.62 11.54 1.99
N ARG A 108 -5.86 10.92 1.08
CA ARG A 108 -4.47 10.52 1.37
C ARG A 108 -3.55 11.72 1.58
N VAL A 109 -3.73 12.80 0.82
CA VAL A 109 -3.00 14.06 1.05
C VAL A 109 -3.32 14.64 2.43
N ALA A 110 -4.58 14.62 2.86
CA ALA A 110 -4.98 15.13 4.16
C ALA A 110 -4.37 14.34 5.32
N GLN A 111 -4.16 13.04 5.15
CA GLN A 111 -3.52 12.17 6.15
C GLN A 111 -1.99 12.25 6.16
N GLN A 112 -1.37 12.78 5.10
CA GLN A 112 0.09 12.92 4.98
C GLN A 112 0.45 14.34 4.52
N PRO A 113 0.42 15.33 5.45
CA PRO A 113 0.94 16.67 5.20
C PRO A 113 2.41 16.64 4.76
N PRO A 114 2.92 17.72 4.13
CA PRO A 114 4.26 17.74 3.55
C PRO A 114 5.38 17.34 4.52
N ASP A 115 5.32 17.83 5.75
CA ASP A 115 6.36 17.59 6.76
C ASP A 115 6.38 16.13 7.22
N ASP A 116 5.20 15.55 7.47
CA ASP A 116 5.06 14.14 7.85
C ASP A 116 5.46 13.21 6.71
N TRP A 117 5.05 13.54 5.48
CA TRP A 117 5.44 12.82 4.28
C TRP A 117 6.97 12.82 4.12
N LEU A 118 7.59 14.00 4.19
CA LEU A 118 9.05 14.12 4.04
C LEU A 118 9.79 13.39 5.16
N ALA A 119 9.35 13.51 6.42
CA ALA A 119 9.94 12.81 7.54
C ALA A 119 9.92 11.28 7.33
N GLY A 120 8.83 10.74 6.79
CA GLY A 120 8.67 9.31 6.53
C GLY A 120 9.48 8.76 5.36
N ILE A 121 9.97 9.62 4.45
CA ILE A 121 10.69 9.15 3.25
C ILE A 121 12.05 9.83 3.04
N ARG A 122 12.54 10.64 3.99
CA ARG A 122 13.67 11.57 3.76
C ARG A 122 14.94 10.92 3.23
N SER A 123 15.26 9.69 3.65
CA SER A 123 16.41 8.92 3.15
C SER A 123 16.02 7.80 2.19
N THR A 124 14.73 7.55 2.00
CA THR A 124 14.21 6.45 1.19
C THR A 124 14.53 6.62 -0.29
N LYS A 125 14.95 5.53 -0.93
CA LYS A 125 15.00 5.35 -2.37
C LYS A 125 14.33 4.03 -2.72
N ASP A 126 13.33 4.11 -3.57
CA ASP A 126 12.59 2.96 -4.07
C ASP A 126 13.14 2.51 -5.43
N SER A 127 13.33 1.20 -5.60
CA SER A 127 13.79 0.54 -6.82
C SER A 127 12.98 -0.71 -7.14
N ASP A 128 13.22 -1.28 -8.31
CA ASP A 128 12.72 -2.61 -8.71
C ASP A 128 11.19 -2.76 -8.65
N ALA A 129 10.48 -1.65 -8.86
CA ALA A 129 9.02 -1.65 -8.87
C ALA A 129 8.47 -2.57 -9.97
N LEU A 130 7.66 -3.55 -9.56
CA LEU A 130 7.01 -4.53 -10.42
C LEU A 130 5.52 -4.65 -10.06
N VAL A 131 4.66 -4.38 -11.04
CA VAL A 131 3.23 -4.68 -10.96
C VAL A 131 3.01 -6.14 -11.30
N TYR A 132 2.55 -6.92 -10.32
CA TYR A 132 2.26 -8.35 -10.49
C TYR A 132 0.88 -8.59 -11.08
N ARG A 133 -0.12 -7.82 -10.65
CA ARG A 133 -1.51 -7.98 -11.05
C ARG A 133 -2.30 -6.69 -10.84
N ILE A 134 -3.30 -6.47 -11.69
CA ILE A 134 -4.31 -5.42 -11.53
C ILE A 134 -5.68 -6.11 -11.49
N GLU A 135 -6.37 -5.99 -10.35
CA GLU A 135 -7.73 -6.51 -10.18
C GLU A 135 -8.73 -5.36 -10.11
N ARG A 136 -9.96 -5.58 -10.58
CA ARG A 136 -11.06 -4.63 -10.36
C ARG A 136 -11.56 -4.78 -8.93
N GLY A 137 -11.69 -3.65 -8.23
CA GLY A 137 -12.41 -3.57 -6.98
C GLY A 137 -13.89 -3.26 -7.19
N SER A 138 -14.55 -2.70 -6.18
CA SER A 138 -15.93 -2.22 -6.29
C SER A 138 -16.02 -0.98 -7.19
N GLY A 139 -17.08 -0.90 -8.02
CA GLY A 139 -17.29 0.22 -8.93
C GLY A 139 -16.15 0.39 -9.94
N THR A 140 -15.49 1.54 -9.92
CA THR A 140 -14.35 1.88 -10.79
C THR A 140 -12.99 1.76 -10.10
N SER A 141 -12.94 1.20 -8.88
CA SER A 141 -11.69 1.03 -8.15
C SER A 141 -10.84 -0.11 -8.72
N LEU A 142 -9.53 -0.02 -8.49
CA LEU A 142 -8.55 -1.05 -8.82
C LEU A 142 -7.78 -1.45 -7.56
N ARG A 143 -7.40 -2.72 -7.49
CA ARG A 143 -6.43 -3.25 -6.52
C ARG A 143 -5.18 -3.64 -7.27
N VAL A 144 -4.08 -2.95 -7.03
CA VAL A 144 -2.83 -3.16 -7.75
C VAL A 144 -1.83 -3.86 -6.85
N LEU A 145 -1.54 -5.13 -7.11
CA LEU A 145 -0.50 -5.86 -6.39
C LEU A 145 0.87 -5.45 -6.95
N VAL A 146 1.68 -4.82 -6.12
CA VAL A 146 3.00 -4.28 -6.48
C VAL A 146 4.05 -4.78 -5.50
N GLY A 147 5.24 -5.07 -6.02
CA GLY A 147 6.44 -5.21 -5.21
C GLY A 147 7.49 -4.21 -5.62
N PHE A 148 8.34 -3.82 -4.67
CA PHE A 148 9.44 -2.88 -4.85
C PHE A 148 10.40 -3.00 -3.67
N THR A 149 11.62 -2.49 -3.83
CA THR A 149 12.62 -2.44 -2.77
C THR A 149 12.77 -1.00 -2.30
N SER A 150 12.82 -0.77 -0.99
CA SER A 150 13.17 0.52 -0.40
C SER A 150 14.52 0.42 0.30
N GLU A 151 15.46 1.28 -0.09
CA GLU A 151 16.72 1.51 0.61
C GLU A 151 16.66 2.82 1.39
N GLN A 152 17.04 2.79 2.68
CA GLN A 152 16.94 3.93 3.58
C GLN A 152 17.87 3.81 4.78
N LYS A 153 17.91 4.84 5.61
CA LYS A 153 18.47 4.72 6.95
C LYS A 153 17.52 3.92 7.83
N ALA A 154 18.04 3.03 8.67
CA ALA A 154 17.20 2.16 9.50
C ALA A 154 16.27 2.97 10.44
N GLU A 155 16.72 4.12 10.94
CA GLU A 155 15.91 5.02 11.77
C GLU A 155 14.74 5.69 11.02
N ASP A 156 14.82 5.77 9.70
CA ASP A 156 13.77 6.31 8.83
C ASP A 156 12.82 5.20 8.32
N GLY A 157 13.13 3.94 8.60
CA GLY A 157 12.24 2.83 8.30
C GLY A 157 10.98 2.84 9.18
N PRO A 158 9.96 2.04 8.80
CA PRO A 158 8.74 1.88 9.59
C PRO A 158 9.06 1.51 11.05
N PRO A 159 8.35 2.08 12.06
CA PRO A 159 8.63 1.79 13.47
C PRO A 159 8.58 0.31 13.85
N PHE A 160 7.76 -0.49 13.14
CA PHE A 160 7.62 -1.93 13.33
C PHE A 160 8.67 -2.76 12.58
N PHE A 161 9.44 -2.16 11.65
CA PHE A 161 10.41 -2.85 10.82
C PHE A 161 11.52 -1.90 10.35
N ARG A 162 12.45 -1.58 11.27
CA ARG A 162 13.56 -0.64 11.04
C ARG A 162 14.75 -1.30 10.38
N GLU A 163 14.66 -1.51 9.08
CA GLU A 163 15.73 -2.11 8.28
C GLU A 163 16.24 -1.12 7.22
N PRO A 164 17.54 -1.15 6.89
CA PRO A 164 18.12 -0.27 5.88
C PRO A 164 17.70 -0.66 4.45
N CYS A 165 17.23 -1.89 4.25
CA CYS A 165 16.73 -2.39 2.98
C CYS A 165 15.51 -3.27 3.24
N ILE A 166 14.39 -2.94 2.60
CA ILE A 166 13.11 -3.65 2.76
C ILE A 166 12.57 -4.00 1.38
N LYS A 167 12.26 -5.27 1.14
CA LYS A 167 11.46 -5.70 -0.01
C LYS A 167 10.00 -5.69 0.40
N TRP A 168 9.20 -4.94 -0.34
CA TRP A 168 7.78 -4.80 -0.13
C TRP A 168 6.99 -5.64 -1.12
N ARG A 169 5.87 -6.19 -0.68
CA ARG A 169 4.81 -6.70 -1.55
C ARG A 169 3.46 -6.33 -0.96
N LEU A 170 2.74 -5.45 -1.63
CA LEU A 170 1.52 -4.86 -1.09
C LEU A 170 0.49 -4.54 -2.17
N VAL A 171 -0.76 -4.37 -1.74
CA VAL A 171 -1.84 -3.90 -2.61
C VAL A 171 -1.94 -2.39 -2.48
N MET A 172 -1.78 -1.68 -3.60
CA MET A 172 -2.11 -0.26 -3.70
C MET A 172 -3.53 -0.12 -4.25
N PRO A 173 -4.50 0.31 -3.43
CA PRO A 173 -5.83 0.62 -3.93
C PRO A 173 -5.76 1.89 -4.78
N MET A 174 -6.52 1.92 -5.87
CA MET A 174 -6.64 3.09 -6.74
C MET A 174 -8.11 3.36 -7.06
N ILE A 175 -8.48 4.63 -7.11
CA ILE A 175 -9.83 5.07 -7.47
C ILE A 175 -9.77 6.15 -8.53
N VAL A 176 -10.89 6.38 -9.23
CA VAL A 176 -11.04 7.54 -10.10
C VAL A 176 -11.54 8.72 -9.27
N GLU A 177 -10.69 9.74 -9.09
CA GLU A 177 -11.04 10.99 -8.42
C GLU A 177 -10.90 12.14 -9.42
N LYS A 178 -12.00 12.89 -9.65
CA LYS A 178 -12.05 13.99 -10.63
C LYS A 178 -11.54 13.57 -12.02
N SER A 179 -11.98 12.39 -12.47
CA SER A 179 -11.62 11.79 -13.77
C SER A 179 -10.17 11.37 -13.93
N ALA A 180 -9.37 11.36 -12.86
CA ALA A 180 -8.00 10.82 -12.87
C ALA A 180 -7.89 9.60 -11.96
N LEU A 181 -7.15 8.58 -12.39
CA LEU A 181 -6.79 7.45 -11.54
C LEU A 181 -5.79 7.93 -10.48
N ARG A 182 -6.06 7.63 -9.21
CA ARG A 182 -5.23 8.03 -8.07
C ARG A 182 -5.08 6.89 -7.09
N ILE A 183 -3.94 6.85 -6.40
CA ILE A 183 -3.68 5.91 -5.31
C ILE A 183 -4.44 6.38 -4.07
N ASP A 184 -5.28 5.52 -3.54
CA ASP A 184 -6.12 5.79 -2.39
C ASP A 184 -5.43 5.40 -1.07
N THR A 185 -6.11 5.68 0.03
CA THR A 185 -5.80 5.18 1.37
C THR A 185 -6.00 3.66 1.45
N VAL A 186 -5.27 2.98 2.35
CA VAL A 186 -5.38 1.52 2.49
C VAL A 186 -6.74 1.16 3.08
N ASP A 187 -7.51 0.31 2.39
CA ASP A 187 -8.93 0.03 2.64
C ASP A 187 -9.18 -1.17 3.59
N GLY A 188 -8.28 -1.43 4.54
CA GLY A 188 -8.38 -2.60 5.43
C GLY A 188 -8.06 -3.94 4.76
N GLY A 189 -7.42 -3.91 3.58
CA GLY A 189 -6.79 -5.08 2.98
C GLY A 189 -5.72 -5.72 3.89
N PRO A 190 -5.17 -6.89 3.50
CA PRO A 190 -4.10 -7.52 4.27
C PRO A 190 -2.93 -6.54 4.45
N PRO A 191 -2.22 -6.60 5.60
CA PRO A 191 -1.07 -5.75 5.82
C PRO A 191 -0.03 -5.97 4.71
N PRO A 192 0.79 -4.95 4.38
CA PRO A 192 1.91 -5.11 3.48
C PRO A 192 2.78 -6.29 3.91
N GLU A 193 3.12 -7.15 2.96
CA GLU A 193 4.20 -8.10 3.17
C GLU A 193 5.54 -7.39 3.05
N HIS A 194 6.46 -7.75 3.92
CA HIS A 194 7.79 -7.15 3.98
C HIS A 194 8.83 -8.18 4.40
N GLU A 195 10.00 -8.11 3.80
CA GLU A 195 11.17 -8.90 4.19
C GLU A 195 12.45 -8.06 4.10
N LYS A 196 13.49 -8.52 4.78
CA LYS A 196 14.83 -7.94 4.60
C LYS A 196 15.35 -8.29 3.22
N CYS A 197 16.18 -7.40 2.68
CA CYS A 197 17.21 -7.81 1.74
C CYS A 197 18.27 -8.63 2.51
#